data_AF-A0A7Y7QLB4-F1
#
_entry.id   AF-A0A7Y7QLB4-F1
#
_cell.length_a   1.000
_cell.length_b   1.000
_cell.length_c   1.000
_cell.angle_alpha   90.00
_cell.angle_beta   90.00
_cell.angle_gamma   90.00
#
_symmetry.space_group_name_H-M   'P 1'
#
loop_
_entity.id
_entity.type
_entity.pdbx_description
1 polymer ?
#
loop_
_entity_poly.entity_id
_entity_poly.type
_entity_poly.pdbx_seq_one_letter_code
_entity_poly.pdbx_strand_id
1 'polypeptide(L)' 'MKEIKDLNLKELKKLNDLDEKALKAELSTSAKNLYVLSMKKEVGELKQTHLIKALRRYIAQVKTVANSKGLNIG' A
#
# COMPACT_ATOMS: atom_id res chain seq x y z
N MET A 1 7.45 -11.59 10.27
CA MET A 1 7.78 -10.14 10.21
C MET A 1 8.93 -9.79 9.27
N LYS A 2 9.81 -10.72 8.87
CA LYS A 2 10.94 -10.44 7.95
C LYS A 2 10.51 -9.98 6.54
N GLU A 3 9.35 -10.41 6.03
CA GLU A 3 8.94 -10.11 4.63
C GLU A 3 7.96 -8.93 4.48
N ILE A 4 7.36 -8.44 5.57
CA ILE A 4 6.67 -7.13 5.54
C ILE A 4 7.68 -6.01 5.27
N LYS A 5 8.94 -6.20 5.70
CA LYS A 5 10.04 -5.28 5.37
C LYS A 5 10.29 -5.19 3.85
N ASP A 6 10.07 -6.26 3.09
CA ASP A 6 10.32 -6.26 1.64
C ASP A 6 9.32 -5.35 0.89
N LEU A 7 8.13 -5.14 1.45
CA LEU A 7 7.14 -4.21 0.89
C LEU A 7 7.48 -2.74 1.16
N ASN A 8 8.50 -2.44 1.98
CA ASN A 8 8.98 -1.08 2.29
C ASN A 8 7.85 -0.06 2.59
N LEU A 9 6.81 -0.51 3.30
CA LEU A 9 5.65 0.32 3.61
C LEU A 9 6.05 1.46 4.56
N LYS A 10 5.66 2.69 4.22
CA LYS A 10 5.94 3.85 5.06
C LYS A 10 5.10 3.81 6.34
N GLU A 11 5.65 4.32 7.42
CA GLU A 11 4.90 4.53 8.65
C GLU A 11 3.90 5.68 8.49
N LEU A 12 2.85 5.66 9.31
CA LEU A 12 1.78 6.67 9.28
C LEU A 12 2.32 8.10 9.42
N LYS A 13 3.32 8.31 10.29
CA LYS A 13 3.96 9.63 10.46
C LYS A 13 4.55 10.12 9.14
N LYS A 14 5.29 9.27 8.44
CA LYS A 14 5.89 9.60 7.14
C LYS A 14 4.84 9.86 6.07
N LEU A 15 3.71 9.14 6.08
CA LEU A 15 2.59 9.42 5.16
C LEU A 15 1.98 10.80 5.40
N ASN A 16 1.89 11.24 6.65
CA ASN A 16 1.41 12.58 7.00
C ASN A 16 2.34 13.70 6.53
N ASP A 17 3.61 13.41 6.27
CA ASP A 17 4.55 14.41 5.75
C ASP A 17 4.59 14.47 4.21
N LEU A 18 3.94 13.53 3.51
CA LEU A 18 3.94 13.48 2.04
C LEU A 18 3.02 14.53 1.41
N ASP A 19 3.43 15.03 0.25
CA ASP A 19 2.61 15.85 -0.64
C ASP A 19 1.62 14.99 -1.46
N GLU A 20 0.70 15.66 -2.16
CA GLU A 20 -0.31 14.98 -2.98
C GLU A 20 0.29 14.05 -4.02
N LYS A 21 1.37 14.49 -4.69
CA LYS A 21 2.04 13.71 -5.73
C LYS A 21 2.66 12.45 -5.16
N ALA A 22 3.35 12.54 -4.02
CA ALA A 22 3.92 11.37 -3.36
C ALA A 22 2.85 10.44 -2.82
N LEU A 23 1.75 10.95 -2.23
CA LEU A 23 0.63 10.11 -1.79
C LEU A 23 -0.01 9.34 -2.96
N LYS A 24 -0.15 9.98 -4.13
CA LYS A 24 -0.64 9.34 -5.35
C LYS A 24 0.34 8.28 -5.88
N ALA A 25 1.64 8.54 -5.82
CA ALA A 25 2.67 7.58 -6.20
C ALA A 25 2.68 6.35 -5.28
N GLU A 26 2.54 6.56 -3.96
CA GLU A 26 2.40 5.49 -2.97
C GLU A 26 1.16 4.63 -3.22
N LEU A 27 0.02 5.27 -3.50
CA LEU A 27 -1.22 4.58 -3.82
C LEU A 27 -1.07 3.72 -5.08
N SER A 28 -0.54 4.29 -6.17
CA SER A 28 -0.32 3.58 -7.43
C SER A 28 0.62 2.38 -7.26
N THR A 29 1.73 2.55 -6.56
CA THR A 29 2.71 1.50 -6.31
C THR A 29 2.11 0.37 -5.48
N SER A 30 1.39 0.72 -4.42
CA SER A 30 0.75 -0.24 -3.53
C SER A 30 -0.36 -1.02 -4.24
N ALA A 31 -1.13 -0.36 -5.10
CA ALA A 31 -2.17 -1.01 -5.91
C ALA A 31 -1.57 -2.00 -6.93
N LYS A 32 -0.48 -1.64 -7.60
CA LYS A 32 0.26 -2.56 -8.48
C LYS A 32 0.79 -3.78 -7.74
N ASN A 33 1.40 -3.56 -6.57
CA ASN A 33 1.88 -4.67 -5.74
C ASN A 33 0.74 -5.58 -5.28
N LEU A 34 -0.41 -5.01 -4.92
CA LEU A 34 -1.60 -5.78 -4.54
C LEU A 34 -2.10 -6.63 -5.71
N TYR A 35 -2.11 -6.09 -6.93
CA TYR A 35 -2.49 -6.82 -8.13
C TYR A 35 -1.54 -8.01 -8.37
N VAL A 36 -0.22 -7.77 -8.35
CA VAL A 36 0.79 -8.82 -8.55
C VAL A 36 0.66 -9.93 -7.50
N LEU A 37 0.52 -9.56 -6.22
CA LEU A 37 0.34 -10.57 -5.17
C LEU A 37 -0.98 -11.33 -5.29
N SER A 38 -2.05 -10.67 -5.74
CA SER A 38 -3.33 -11.34 -5.99
C SER A 38 -3.19 -12.35 -7.14
N MET A 39 -2.54 -11.98 -8.24
CA MET A 39 -2.25 -12.89 -9.35
C MET A 39 -1.42 -14.10 -8.89
N LYS A 40 -0.34 -13.86 -8.13
CA LYS A 40 0.48 -14.96 -7.56
C LYS A 40 -0.33 -15.87 -6.63
N LYS A 41 -1.31 -15.32 -5.91
CA LYS A 41 -2.20 -16.11 -5.07
C LYS A 41 -3.10 -17.01 -5.90
N GLU A 42 -3.70 -16.51 -6.98
CA GLU A 42 -4.58 -17.29 -7.86
C GLU A 42 -3.83 -18.45 -8.53
N VAL A 43 -2.56 -18.25 -8.90
CA VAL A 43 -1.70 -19.30 -9.48
C VAL A 43 -1.10 -20.23 -8.41
N GLY A 44 -1.34 -19.96 -7.12
CA GLY A 44 -0.83 -20.77 -6.00
C GLY A 44 0.65 -20.56 -5.64
N GLU A 45 1.31 -19.57 -6.25
CA GLU A 45 2.72 -19.24 -6.01
C GLU A 45 2.93 -18.34 -4.78
N LEU A 46 1.86 -17.73 -4.25
CA LEU A 46 1.95 -16.86 -3.07
C LEU A 46 2.00 -17.68 -1.76
N LYS A 47 3.22 -17.91 -1.27
CA LYS A 47 3.44 -18.55 0.04
C LYS A 47 2.92 -17.73 1.22
N GLN A 48 2.88 -16.40 1.11
CA GLN A 48 2.54 -15.49 2.21
C GLN A 48 1.30 -14.62 1.91
N THR A 49 0.12 -15.18 2.16
CA THR A 49 -1.17 -14.53 1.89
C THR A 49 -1.45 -13.30 2.75
N HIS A 50 -0.81 -13.18 3.92
CA HIS A 50 -0.96 -12.03 4.81
C HIS A 50 -0.41 -10.72 4.23
N LEU A 51 0.50 -10.79 3.24
CA LEU A 51 1.02 -9.63 2.53
C LEU A 51 -0.08 -8.85 1.77
N ILE A 52 -1.07 -9.56 1.23
CA ILE A 52 -2.27 -8.96 0.61
C ILE A 52 -3.05 -8.14 1.64
N LYS A 53 -3.24 -8.69 2.86
CA LYS A 53 -3.94 -8.00 3.95
C LYS A 53 -3.16 -6.77 4.44
N ALA A 54 -1.82 -6.82 4.42
CA ALA A 54 -0.97 -5.69 4.77
C ALA A 54 -1.10 -4.56 3.73
N LEU A 55 -1.00 -4.88 2.42
CA LEU A 55 -1.15 -3.90 1.34
C LEU A 55 -2.54 -3.25 1.32
N ARG A 56 -3.61 -4.03 1.51
CA ARG A 56 -4.98 -3.47 1.60
C ARG A 56 -5.12 -2.46 2.74
N ARG A 57 -4.54 -2.75 3.91
CA ARG A 57 -4.53 -1.83 5.05
C ARG A 57 -3.71 -0.57 4.75
N TYR A 58 -2.54 -0.72 4.12
CA TYR A 58 -1.70 0.42 3.76
C TYR A 58 -2.39 1.34 2.74
N ILE A 59 -3.02 0.78 1.71
CA ILE A 59 -3.83 1.55 0.75
C ILE A 59 -4.92 2.35 1.45
N ALA A 60 -5.64 1.74 2.40
CA ALA A 60 -6.66 2.43 3.18
C ALA A 60 -6.07 3.57 4.03
N GLN A 61 -4.88 3.37 4.62
CA GLN A 61 -4.17 4.40 5.37
C GLN A 61 -3.78 5.58 4.47
N VAL A 62 -3.20 5.32 3.30
CA VAL A 62 -2.83 6.37 2.32
C VAL A 62 -4.06 7.18 1.90
N LYS A 63 -5.18 6.52 1.57
CA LYS A 63 -6.45 7.20 1.23
C LYS A 63 -7.00 8.02 2.39
N THR A 64 -6.91 7.50 3.62
CA THR A 64 -7.37 8.21 4.82
C THR A 64 -6.55 9.46 5.07
N VAL A 65 -5.22 9.37 4.96
CA VAL A 65 -4.31 10.52 5.10
C VAL A 65 -4.61 11.58 4.03
N ALA A 66 -4.77 11.18 2.77
CA ALA A 66 -5.13 12.11 1.71
C ALA A 66 -6.47 12.79 1.96
N ASN A 67 -7.50 12.04 2.36
CA ASN A 67 -8.81 12.59 2.69
C ASN A 67 -8.75 13.56 3.89
N SER A 68 -7.96 13.22 4.93
CA SER A 68 -7.76 14.10 6.09
C SER A 68 -7.08 15.42 5.73
N LYS A 69 -6.32 15.45 4.64
CA LYS A 69 -5.67 16.64 4.07
C LYS A 69 -6.52 17.35 3.00
N GLY A 70 -7.70 16.83 2.67
CA GLY A 70 -8.52 17.34 1.56
C GLY A 70 -7.93 17.10 0.17
N LEU A 71 -7.01 16.14 0.03
CA LEU A 71 -6.33 15.83 -1.23
C LEU A 71 -7.07 14.73 -1.99
N ASN A 72 -7.28 14.93 -3.30
CA ASN A 72 -7.89 13.93 -4.17
C ASN A 72 -6.81 13.11 -4.90
N ILE A 73 -6.54 11.91 -4.40
CA ILE A 73 -5.51 11.03 -4.95
C ILE A 73 -6.05 9.86 -5.80
N GLY A 74 -7.37 9.80 -6.03
CA GLY A 74 -8.04 8.70 -6.77
C GLY A 74 -8.70 7.65 -5.89
#